data_AF-A0A4R7JQV5-F1
#
_entry.id   AF-A0A4R7JQV5-F1
#
_cell.length_a   1.000
_cell.length_b   1.000
_cell.length_c   1.000
_cell.angle_alpha   90.00
_cell.angle_beta   90.00
_cell.angle_gamma   90.00
#
_symmetry.space_group_name_H-M   'P 1'
#
loop_
_entity.id
_entity.type
_entity.pdbx_description
1 polymer ?
#
loop_
_entity_poly.entity_id
_entity_poly.type
_entity_poly.pdbx_seq_one_letter_code
_entity_poly.pdbx_strand_id
1 'polypeptide(L)'
;MKATVKPIATLGAIVLMGAATTALAQDERSGEEVYSNNCTACHDSGAAGAPKIGDAESWGDRLDKGKETLYENSISGIRAMPPKGTCADCSEQEVKNAVDYMLSETL
;
A
#
# COMPACT_ATOMS: atom_id res chain seq x y z
N MET A 1 61.03 -32.92 -24.03
CA MET A 1 61.13 -32.15 -22.77
C MET A 1 61.43 -30.70 -23.13
N LYS A 2 60.47 -29.79 -22.97
CA LYS A 2 60.70 -28.34 -23.14
C LYS A 2 60.01 -27.63 -21.99
N ALA A 3 60.80 -27.04 -21.11
CA ALA A 3 60.34 -26.07 -20.14
C ALA A 3 60.52 -24.68 -20.75
N THR A 4 59.49 -23.84 -20.73
CA THR A 4 59.62 -22.39 -20.94
C THR A 4 58.49 -21.66 -20.21
N VAL A 5 58.84 -20.48 -19.69
CA VAL A 5 58.24 -19.77 -18.56
C VAL A 5 57.38 -18.57 -19.05
N LYS A 6 56.26 -18.31 -18.35
CA LYS A 6 55.37 -17.10 -18.19
C LYS A 6 55.55 -15.83 -19.06
N PRO A 7 54.46 -15.08 -19.31
CA PRO A 7 54.23 -13.91 -18.44
C PRO A 7 52.77 -13.70 -17.98
N ILE A 8 52.69 -13.00 -16.85
CA ILE A 8 51.48 -12.40 -16.25
C ILE A 8 51.26 -11.05 -16.92
N ALA A 9 50.09 -10.86 -17.52
CA ALA A 9 49.44 -9.58 -17.79
C ALA A 9 47.98 -9.94 -18.11
N THR A 10 46.97 -9.38 -17.48
CA THR A 10 46.33 -8.14 -17.96
C THR A 10 45.35 -7.66 -16.90
N LEU A 11 45.38 -6.34 -16.64
CA LEU A 11 44.37 -5.61 -15.88
C LEU A 11 42.99 -5.76 -16.52
N GLY A 12 41.94 -5.93 -15.70
CA GLY A 12 40.57 -5.96 -16.22
C GLY A 12 39.52 -5.70 -15.15
N ALA A 13 39.14 -4.43 -15.04
CA ALA A 13 37.85 -3.90 -14.56
C ALA A 13 37.25 -4.45 -13.24
N ILE A 14 37.41 -3.67 -12.16
CA ILE A 14 36.48 -3.69 -11.02
C ILE A 14 35.14 -3.14 -11.53
N VAL A 15 34.17 -4.03 -11.76
CA VAL A 15 32.77 -3.65 -11.94
C VAL A 15 32.23 -3.29 -10.56
N LEU A 16 32.09 -1.99 -10.31
CA LEU A 16 31.25 -1.46 -9.23
C LEU A 16 29.81 -1.90 -9.50
N MET A 17 29.38 -2.99 -8.85
CA MET A 17 27.98 -3.33 -8.75
C MET A 17 27.32 -2.28 -7.87
N GLY A 18 26.56 -1.38 -8.50
CA GLY A 18 25.65 -0.49 -7.80
C GLY A 18 24.66 -1.32 -7.00
N ALA A 19 24.59 -1.05 -5.70
CA ALA A 19 23.59 -1.63 -4.82
C ALA A 19 22.20 -1.15 -5.29
N ALA A 20 21.49 -2.01 -6.01
CA ALA A 20 20.04 -1.92 -6.07
C ALA A 20 19.54 -2.26 -4.66
N THR A 21 19.23 -1.23 -3.87
CA THR A 21 18.41 -1.40 -2.68
C THR A 21 17.06 -1.88 -3.16
N THR A 22 16.86 -3.19 -3.20
CA THR A 22 15.52 -3.77 -3.13
C THR A 22 14.94 -3.24 -1.83
N ALA A 23 14.05 -2.25 -1.94
CA ALA A 23 13.10 -1.98 -0.87
C ALA A 23 12.52 -3.35 -0.51
N LEU A 24 12.75 -3.79 0.73
CA LEU A 24 12.14 -5.00 1.23
C LEU A 24 10.64 -4.74 1.12
N ALA A 25 9.99 -5.35 0.13
CA ALA A 25 8.55 -5.50 0.19
C ALA A 25 8.30 -6.32 1.46
N GLN A 26 8.00 -5.63 2.56
CA GLN A 26 7.25 -6.29 3.62
C GLN A 26 5.96 -6.76 2.94
N ASP A 27 5.57 -8.01 3.20
CA ASP A 27 4.28 -8.51 2.72
C ASP A 27 3.19 -7.60 3.31
N GLU A 28 2.69 -6.68 2.49
CA GLU A 28 1.64 -5.75 2.88
C GLU A 28 0.34 -6.54 3.06
N ARG A 29 -0.39 -6.23 4.12
CA ARG A 29 -1.71 -6.82 4.36
C ARG A 29 -2.65 -6.51 3.21
N SER A 30 -3.54 -7.45 2.92
CA SER A 30 -4.58 -7.25 1.91
C SER A 30 -5.58 -6.18 2.36
N GLY A 31 -6.29 -5.60 1.40
CA GLY A 31 -7.35 -4.64 1.69
C GLY A 31 -8.46 -5.21 2.55
N GLU A 32 -8.86 -6.46 2.27
CA GLU A 32 -9.85 -7.20 3.06
C GLU A 32 -9.39 -7.41 4.51
N GLU A 33 -8.13 -7.76 4.72
CA GLU A 33 -7.58 -7.97 6.06
C GLU A 33 -7.57 -6.67 6.86
N VAL A 34 -7.08 -5.58 6.26
CA VAL A 34 -7.06 -4.26 6.91
C VAL A 34 -8.49 -3.78 7.19
N TYR A 35 -9.40 -3.96 6.23
CA TYR A 35 -10.82 -3.62 6.39
C TYR A 35 -11.45 -4.35 7.58
N SER A 36 -11.31 -5.67 7.59
CA SER A 36 -11.90 -6.55 8.60
C SER A 36 -11.44 -6.19 10.01
N ASN A 37 -10.16 -5.89 10.16
CA ASN A 37 -9.54 -5.64 11.46
C ASN A 37 -9.77 -4.21 11.99
N ASN A 38 -9.95 -3.22 11.11
CA ASN A 38 -9.87 -1.80 11.51
C ASN A 38 -11.05 -0.94 11.04
N CYS A 39 -11.72 -1.28 9.94
CA CYS A 39 -12.68 -0.40 9.27
C CYS A 39 -14.15 -0.77 9.54
N THR A 40 -14.42 -2.06 9.75
CA THR A 40 -15.78 -2.65 9.95
C THR A 40 -16.59 -1.95 11.04
N ALA A 41 -15.96 -1.57 12.15
CA ALA A 41 -16.60 -0.93 13.29
C ALA A 41 -17.46 0.29 12.90
N CYS A 42 -17.05 1.02 11.85
CA CYS A 42 -17.80 2.16 11.32
C CYS A 42 -18.44 1.87 9.97
N HIS A 43 -17.74 1.19 9.07
CA HIS A 43 -18.17 1.08 7.67
C HIS A 43 -19.14 -0.07 7.39
N ASP A 44 -19.36 -1.01 8.32
CA ASP A 44 -20.45 -1.99 8.17
C ASP A 44 -21.81 -1.38 8.53
N SER A 45 -21.84 -0.57 9.60
CA SER A 45 -23.08 -0.05 10.18
C SER A 45 -23.40 1.39 9.77
N GLY A 46 -22.41 2.15 9.32
CA GLY A 46 -22.49 3.59 9.10
C GLY A 46 -22.32 4.41 10.37
N ALA A 47 -21.65 3.85 11.39
CA ALA A 47 -21.44 4.54 12.67
C ALA A 47 -20.76 5.89 12.46
N ALA A 48 -21.17 6.88 13.27
CA ALA A 48 -20.71 8.26 13.19
C ALA A 48 -20.86 8.91 11.78
N GLY A 49 -21.74 8.38 10.93
CA GLY A 49 -21.95 8.88 9.56
C GLY A 49 -20.92 8.37 8.55
N ALA A 50 -20.22 7.28 8.85
CA ALA A 50 -19.33 6.62 7.90
C ALA A 50 -20.11 6.10 6.68
N PRO A 51 -19.56 6.19 5.45
CA PRO A 51 -20.17 5.57 4.28
C PRO A 51 -20.17 4.05 4.44
N LYS A 52 -21.34 3.42 4.31
CA LYS A 52 -21.45 1.97 4.44
C LYS A 52 -20.86 1.26 3.24
N ILE A 53 -20.17 0.16 3.45
CA ILE A 53 -19.81 -0.75 2.35
C ILE A 53 -21.10 -1.26 1.67
N GLY A 54 -21.11 -1.37 0.35
CA GLY A 54 -22.28 -1.73 -0.45
C GLY A 54 -23.26 -0.58 -0.74
N ASP A 55 -23.06 0.63 -0.20
CA ASP A 55 -23.85 1.81 -0.54
C ASP A 55 -23.30 2.52 -1.79
N ALA A 56 -23.64 2.00 -2.96
CA ALA A 56 -23.13 2.50 -4.25
C ALA A 56 -23.38 3.99 -4.49
N GLU A 57 -24.51 4.54 -4.01
CA GLU A 57 -24.82 5.97 -4.15
C GLU A 57 -23.86 6.81 -3.31
N SER A 58 -23.70 6.47 -2.03
CA SER A 58 -22.75 7.17 -1.15
C SER A 58 -21.32 7.11 -1.68
N TRP A 59 -20.89 5.97 -2.22
CA TRP A 59 -19.53 5.80 -2.74
C TRP A 59 -19.32 6.46 -4.10
N GLY A 60 -20.34 6.50 -4.96
CA GLY A 60 -20.30 7.24 -6.23
C GLY A 60 -20.00 8.72 -6.02
N ASP A 61 -20.77 9.41 -5.17
CA ASP A 61 -20.57 10.83 -4.83
C ASP A 61 -19.17 11.14 -4.26
N ARG A 62 -18.57 10.16 -3.61
CA ARG A 62 -17.23 10.26 -3.03
C ARG A 62 -16.16 10.03 -4.09
N LEU A 63 -16.36 9.06 -4.97
CA LEU A 63 -15.46 8.74 -6.07
C LEU A 63 -15.42 9.85 -7.12
N ASP A 64 -16.50 10.60 -7.30
CA ASP A 64 -16.56 11.81 -8.14
C ASP A 64 -15.55 12.89 -7.73
N LYS A 65 -15.11 12.88 -6.46
CA LYS A 65 -14.05 13.77 -5.95
C LYS A 65 -12.65 13.27 -6.27
N GLY A 66 -12.52 12.05 -6.79
CA GLY A 66 -11.29 11.40 -7.15
C GLY A 66 -10.86 10.34 -6.13
N LYS A 67 -10.35 9.21 -6.63
CA LYS A 67 -9.86 8.10 -5.81
C LYS A 67 -8.67 8.51 -4.92
N GLU A 68 -7.79 9.38 -5.39
CA GLU A 68 -6.66 9.88 -4.59
C GLU A 68 -7.14 10.64 -3.35
N THR A 69 -8.20 11.44 -3.46
CA THR A 69 -8.80 12.12 -2.31
C THR A 69 -9.36 11.14 -1.28
N LEU A 70 -9.84 9.96 -1.70
CA LEU A 70 -10.25 8.91 -0.76
C LEU A 70 -9.04 8.36 0.01
N TYR A 71 -7.92 8.12 -0.68
CA TYR A 71 -6.69 7.68 -0.04
C TYR A 71 -6.16 8.71 0.95
N GLU A 72 -6.02 9.97 0.53
CA GLU A 72 -5.49 11.05 1.37
C GLU A 72 -6.31 11.23 2.65
N ASN A 73 -7.65 11.24 2.52
CA ASN A 73 -8.55 11.34 3.66
C ASN A 73 -8.49 10.10 4.57
N SER A 74 -8.31 8.91 4.00
CA SER A 74 -8.21 7.68 4.78
C SER A 74 -6.89 7.59 5.55
N ILE A 75 -5.80 8.08 4.94
CA ILE A 75 -4.47 8.13 5.55
C ILE A 75 -4.41 9.21 6.63
N SER A 76 -4.87 10.43 6.31
CA SER A 76 -4.77 11.60 7.20
C SER A 76 -5.90 11.72 8.22
N GLY A 77 -7.01 11.00 7.99
CA GLY A 77 -8.25 11.14 8.74
C GLY A 77 -9.11 12.29 8.22
N ILE A 78 -10.42 12.16 8.41
CA ILE A 78 -11.40 13.18 8.04
C ILE A 78 -12.61 13.13 8.98
N ARG A 79 -13.01 14.27 9.54
CA ARG A 79 -14.16 14.39 10.45
C ARG A 79 -14.07 13.38 11.62
N ALA A 80 -14.96 12.40 11.67
CA ALA A 80 -14.99 11.36 12.70
C ALA A 80 -14.12 10.15 12.38
N MET A 81 -13.60 10.04 11.14
CA MET A 81 -12.70 8.97 10.72
C MET A 81 -11.27 9.31 11.19
N PRO A 82 -10.66 8.51 12.09
CA PRO A 82 -9.28 8.75 12.54
C PRO A 82 -8.26 8.50 11.42
N PRO A 83 -7.03 9.05 11.53
CA PRO A 83 -5.94 8.73 10.62
C PRO A 83 -5.74 7.21 10.49
N LYS A 84 -5.54 6.75 9.26
CA LYS A 84 -5.38 5.33 8.88
C LYS A 84 -6.52 4.41 9.33
N GLY A 85 -7.72 4.95 9.56
CA GLY A 85 -8.88 4.15 9.93
C GLY A 85 -8.66 3.31 11.20
N THR A 86 -7.97 3.85 12.20
CA THR A 86 -7.54 3.18 13.46
C THR A 86 -6.41 2.16 13.34
N CYS A 87 -5.91 1.88 12.13
CA CYS A 87 -4.75 1.02 11.93
C CYS A 87 -3.44 1.79 12.17
N ALA A 88 -2.98 1.84 13.42
CA ALA A 88 -1.79 2.60 13.82
C ALA A 88 -0.48 2.08 13.19
N ASP A 89 -0.43 0.78 12.88
CA ASP A 89 0.74 0.10 12.29
C ASP A 89 0.65 -0.05 10.76
N CYS A 90 -0.44 0.40 10.13
CA CYS A 90 -0.59 0.30 8.68
C CYS A 90 0.39 1.19 7.93
N SER A 91 0.99 0.65 6.87
CA SER A 91 1.60 1.44 5.80
C SER A 91 0.52 2.27 5.08
N GLU A 92 0.92 3.32 4.38
CA GLU A 92 -0.04 4.07 3.55
C GLU A 92 -0.66 3.18 2.46
N GLN A 93 0.13 2.26 1.90
CA GLN A 93 -0.33 1.35 0.87
C GLN A 93 -1.33 0.33 1.41
N GLU A 94 -1.16 -0.16 2.65
CA GLU A 94 -2.15 -1.01 3.32
C GLU A 94 -3.50 -0.30 3.51
N VAL A 95 -3.48 1.00 3.83
CA VAL A 95 -4.70 1.82 3.89
C VAL A 95 -5.31 1.99 2.50
N LYS A 96 -4.51 2.22 1.46
CA LYS A 96 -4.99 2.29 0.06
C LYS A 96 -5.62 0.98 -0.38
N ASN A 97 -5.02 -0.16 -0.03
CA ASN A 97 -5.57 -1.49 -0.30
C ASN A 97 -6.96 -1.64 0.34
N ALA A 98 -7.14 -1.17 1.58
CA ALA A 98 -8.44 -1.22 2.27
C ALA A 98 -9.50 -0.35 1.57
N VAL A 99 -9.14 0.85 1.12
CA VAL A 99 -10.02 1.71 0.33
C VAL A 99 -10.43 1.01 -0.97
N ASP A 100 -9.48 0.35 -1.63
CA ASP A 100 -9.73 -0.38 -2.88
C ASP A 100 -10.69 -1.55 -2.69
N TYR A 101 -10.50 -2.31 -1.61
CA TYR A 101 -11.41 -3.37 -1.22
C TYR A 101 -12.82 -2.84 -0.97
N MET A 102 -12.96 -1.75 -0.23
CA MET A 102 -14.28 -1.16 0.04
C MET A 102 -14.99 -0.69 -1.24
N LEU A 103 -14.24 -0.13 -2.19
CA LEU A 103 -14.75 0.26 -3.50
C LEU A 103 -15.18 -0.97 -4.31
N SER A 104 -14.37 -2.03 -4.34
CA SER A 104 -14.68 -3.26 -5.10
C SER A 104 -15.89 -4.02 -4.56
N GLU A 105 -16.12 -3.98 -3.25
CA GLU A 105 -17.30 -4.58 -2.62
C GLU A 105 -18.56 -3.72 -2.75
N THR A 106 -18.44 -2.50 -3.30
CA THR A 106 -19.57 -1.55 -3.37
C THR A 106 -20.00 -1.20 -4.79
N LEU A 107 -19.07 -1.11 -5.75
CA LEU A 107 -19.30 -0.62 -7.11
C LEU A 107 -19.03 -1.71 -8.15
#